data_AF-A0A9W6HHN6-F1
#
_entry.id   AF-A0A9W6HHN6-F1
#
_cell.length_a   1.000
_cell.length_b   1.000
_cell.length_c   1.000
_cell.angle_alpha   90.00
_cell.angle_beta   90.00
_cell.angle_gamma   90.00
#
_symmetry.space_group_name_H-M   'P 1'
#
loop_
_entity.id
_entity.type
_entity.pdbx_description
1 polymer ?
#
loop_
_entity_poly.entity_id
_entity_poly.type
_entity_poly.pdbx_seq_one_letter_code
_entity_poly.pdbx_strand_id
1 'polypeptide(L)'
;MPPLSGVDALGAIGSALPTAAPRSTTDGDAAGFGASLTGAVDELRALQSTSNGLAVSAVTGDLDDIHAAMIASSRASVTLELVAAVRNKGIDAFNEIMRMQA
;
A
#
# COMPACT_ATOMS: atom_id res chain seq x y z
N MET A 1 -5.70 52.57 44.07
CA MET A 1 -4.86 51.80 43.13
C MET A 1 -5.46 50.40 42.99
N PRO A 2 -5.93 49.99 41.81
CA PRO A 2 -6.39 48.61 41.57
C PRO A 2 -5.19 47.65 41.38
N PRO A 3 -5.29 46.37 41.79
CA PRO A 3 -4.24 45.38 41.58
C PRO A 3 -4.13 44.95 40.11
N LEU A 4 -2.91 44.61 39.71
CA LEU A 4 -2.48 44.29 38.35
C LEU A 4 -2.96 42.89 37.96
N SER A 5 -3.89 42.78 37.00
CA SER A 5 -4.28 41.52 36.38
C SER A 5 -3.20 41.07 35.39
N GLY A 6 -2.13 40.47 35.90
CA GLY A 6 -1.14 39.75 35.10
C GLY A 6 -1.22 38.28 35.45
N VAL A 7 -1.80 37.47 34.54
CA VAL A 7 -1.56 36.02 34.27
C VAL A 7 -2.77 35.26 33.72
N ASP A 8 -3.96 35.86 33.60
CA ASP A 8 -5.14 35.15 33.05
C ASP A 8 -5.02 34.83 31.55
N ALA A 9 -4.16 35.54 30.82
CA ALA A 9 -4.00 35.40 29.37
C ALA A 9 -3.23 34.14 28.91
N LEU A 10 -2.66 33.35 29.81
CA LEU A 10 -1.91 32.14 29.45
C LEU A 10 -2.72 30.85 29.56
N GLY A 11 -3.95 30.89 30.11
CA GLY A 11 -4.86 29.74 30.15
C GLY A 11 -5.57 29.46 28.82
N ALA A 12 -5.71 30.47 27.95
CA ALA A 12 -6.53 30.39 26.74
C ALA A 12 -5.81 29.79 25.51
N ILE A 13 -4.50 29.61 25.55
CA ILE A 13 -3.75 28.98 24.44
C ILE A 13 -3.70 27.45 24.52
N GLY A 14 -4.15 26.86 25.65
CA GLY A 14 -4.16 25.40 25.85
C GLY A 14 -5.35 24.68 25.21
N SER A 15 -6.36 25.40 24.70
CA SER A 15 -7.62 24.80 24.23
C SER A 15 -7.90 24.99 22.73
N ALA A 16 -6.91 25.45 21.95
CA ALA A 16 -7.09 25.70 20.50
C ALA A 16 -6.24 24.78 19.60
N LEU A 17 -5.62 23.72 20.12
CA LEU A 17 -5.17 22.65 19.25
C LEU A 17 -6.34 21.68 19.04
N PRO A 18 -6.75 21.40 17.80
CA PRO A 18 -7.60 20.25 17.56
C PRO A 18 -6.78 19.04 17.98
N THR A 19 -7.10 18.47 19.14
CA THR A 19 -6.68 17.10 19.43
C THR A 19 -7.38 16.27 18.36
N ALA A 20 -6.61 15.87 17.35
CA ALA A 20 -7.05 14.86 16.41
C ALA A 20 -7.23 13.61 17.25
N ALA A 21 -8.47 13.39 17.72
CA ALA A 21 -8.88 12.13 18.29
C ALA A 21 -8.42 11.04 17.32
N PRO A 22 -7.83 9.94 17.81
CA PRO A 22 -7.53 8.81 16.94
C PRO A 22 -8.84 8.42 16.29
N ARG A 23 -8.95 8.68 14.98
CA ARG A 23 -10.05 8.15 14.18
C ARG A 23 -9.90 6.64 14.31
N SER A 24 -10.76 6.03 15.13
CA SER A 24 -11.00 4.60 15.04
C SER A 24 -11.31 4.35 13.57
N THR A 25 -10.39 3.64 12.89
CA THR A 25 -10.57 3.12 11.55
C THR A 25 -11.85 2.30 11.59
N THR A 26 -12.94 2.94 11.20
CA THR A 26 -14.26 2.33 11.12
C THR A 26 -14.14 1.25 10.06
N ASP A 27 -14.84 0.13 10.25
CA ASP A 27 -14.85 -1.08 9.41
C ASP A 27 -15.03 -0.86 7.88
N GLY A 28 -15.20 0.39 7.42
CA GLY A 28 -15.13 0.80 6.01
C GLY A 28 -13.72 0.81 5.39
N ASP A 29 -12.63 0.94 6.16
CA ASP A 29 -11.27 0.87 5.60
C ASP A 29 -10.91 -0.57 5.14
N ALA A 30 -11.41 -1.59 5.84
CA ALA A 30 -11.27 -2.99 5.45
C ALA A 30 -12.03 -3.30 4.14
N ALA A 31 -13.20 -2.68 3.94
CA ALA A 31 -13.97 -2.78 2.70
C ALA A 31 -13.24 -2.09 1.53
N GLY A 32 -12.59 -0.95 1.77
CA GLY A 32 -11.75 -0.26 0.78
C GLY A 32 -10.51 -1.06 0.38
N PHE A 33 -9.82 -1.66 1.35
CA PHE A 33 -8.68 -2.54 1.09
C PHE A 33 -9.11 -3.81 0.33
N GLY A 34 -10.21 -4.44 0.72
CA GLY A 34 -10.76 -5.60 0.03
C GLY A 34 -11.11 -5.30 -1.42
N ALA A 35 -11.77 -4.16 -1.69
CA ALA A 35 -12.09 -3.72 -3.04
C ALA A 35 -10.83 -3.43 -3.87
N SER A 36 -9.81 -2.80 -3.28
CA SER A 36 -8.53 -2.56 -3.94
C SER A 36 -7.79 -3.86 -4.26
N LEU A 37 -7.84 -4.85 -3.37
CA LEU A 37 -7.21 -6.15 -3.56
C LEU A 37 -7.93 -6.95 -4.66
N THR A 38 -9.27 -6.93 -4.68
CA THR A 38 -10.04 -7.55 -5.76
C THR A 38 -9.73 -6.90 -7.11
N GLY A 39 -9.67 -5.56 -7.16
CA GLY A 39 -9.27 -4.83 -8.37
C GLY A 39 -7.87 -5.20 -8.85
N ALA A 40 -6.90 -5.32 -7.94
CA ALA A 40 -5.54 -5.73 -8.27
C ALA A 40 -5.46 -7.18 -8.79
N VAL A 41 -6.30 -8.09 -8.28
CA VAL A 41 -6.37 -9.48 -8.77
C VAL A 41 -6.96 -9.54 -10.18
N ASP A 42 -7.98 -8.72 -10.49
CA ASP A 42 -8.53 -8.64 -11.85
C ASP A 42 -7.56 -7.97 -12.83
N GLU A 43 -6.83 -6.96 -12.39
CA GLU A 43 -5.75 -6.35 -13.17
C GLU A 43 -4.63 -7.36 -13.47
N LEU A 44 -4.25 -8.19 -12.49
CA LEU A 44 -3.30 -9.29 -12.71
C LEU A 44 -3.80 -10.28 -13.78
N ARG A 45 -5.08 -10.64 -13.78
CA ARG A 45 -5.67 -11.51 -14.81
C ARG A 45 -5.62 -10.89 -16.20
N ALA A 46 -5.93 -9.61 -16.31
CA ALA A 46 -5.85 -8.86 -17.57
C ALA A 46 -4.40 -8.80 -18.08
N LEU A 47 -3.45 -8.58 -17.18
CA LEU A 47 -2.02 -8.55 -17.49
C LEU A 47 -1.52 -9.94 -17.92
N GLN A 48 -1.99 -11.01 -17.27
CA GLN A 48 -1.66 -12.39 -17.60
C GLN A 48 -2.19 -12.79 -18.99
N SER A 49 -3.41 -12.36 -19.35
CA SER A 49 -3.98 -12.55 -20.69
C SER A 49 -3.19 -11.81 -21.77
N THR A 50 -2.83 -10.54 -21.51
CA THR A 50 -1.98 -9.73 -22.39
C THR A 50 -0.61 -10.39 -22.58
N SER A 51 0.00 -10.85 -21.49
CA SER A 51 1.30 -11.52 -21.53
C SER A 51 1.26 -12.83 -22.31
N ASN A 52 0.15 -13.57 -22.29
CA ASN A 52 -0.02 -14.78 -23.09
C ASN A 52 -0.12 -14.45 -24.60
N GLY A 53 -0.85 -13.39 -24.97
CA GLY A 53 -0.88 -12.90 -26.35
C GLY A 53 0.48 -12.43 -26.87
N LEU A 54 1.25 -11.75 -26.01
CA LEU A 54 2.62 -11.32 -26.33
C LEU A 54 3.59 -12.50 -26.40
N ALA A 55 3.44 -13.53 -25.55
CA ALA A 55 4.26 -14.74 -25.61
C ALA A 55 4.03 -15.54 -26.90
N VAL A 56 2.77 -15.63 -27.36
CA VAL A 56 2.44 -16.22 -28.67
C VAL A 56 3.09 -15.43 -29.80
N SER A 57 3.07 -14.09 -29.71
CA SER A 57 3.69 -13.19 -30.71
C SER A 57 5.23 -13.24 -30.70
N ALA A 58 5.84 -13.51 -29.54
CA ALA A 58 7.29 -13.67 -29.40
C ALA A 58 7.79 -15.02 -29.95
N VAL A 59 7.00 -16.09 -29.80
CA VAL A 59 7.32 -17.42 -30.35
C VAL A 59 7.19 -17.46 -31.89
N THR A 60 6.38 -16.59 -32.49
CA THR A 60 6.26 -16.46 -33.96
C THR A 60 7.47 -15.82 -34.64
N GLY A 61 8.51 -15.43 -33.90
CA GLY A 61 9.82 -15.08 -34.46
C GLY A 61 10.05 -13.61 -34.78
N ASP A 62 9.21 -12.70 -34.26
CA ASP A 62 9.32 -11.24 -34.43
C ASP A 62 10.22 -10.61 -33.33
N LEU A 63 11.29 -11.30 -32.93
CA LEU A 63 12.16 -10.87 -31.82
C LEU A 63 13.48 -10.29 -32.36
N ASP A 64 13.38 -9.11 -32.97
CA ASP A 64 14.52 -8.30 -33.41
C ASP A 64 15.35 -7.76 -32.22
N ASP A 65 14.87 -7.89 -30.97
CA ASP A 65 15.43 -7.13 -29.84
C ASP A 65 15.71 -7.98 -28.59
N ILE A 66 16.89 -8.60 -28.57
CA ILE A 66 17.46 -9.30 -27.40
C ILE A 66 17.45 -8.42 -26.12
N HIS A 67 17.48 -7.09 -26.26
CA HIS A 67 17.38 -6.16 -25.12
C HIS A 67 16.01 -6.24 -24.44
N ALA A 68 14.94 -6.47 -25.19
CA ALA A 68 13.60 -6.62 -24.63
C ALA A 68 13.51 -7.86 -23.72
N ALA A 69 14.16 -8.96 -24.10
CA ALA A 69 14.24 -10.17 -23.27
C ALA A 69 15.04 -9.93 -21.97
N MET A 70 16.15 -9.19 -22.03
CA MET A 70 16.94 -8.82 -20.84
C MET A 70 16.17 -7.85 -19.92
N ILE A 71 15.48 -6.85 -20.48
CA ILE A 71 14.65 -5.91 -19.71
C ILE A 71 13.48 -6.65 -19.05
N ALA A 72 12.83 -7.56 -19.77
CA ALA A 72 11.75 -8.38 -19.23
C ALA A 72 12.24 -9.26 -18.07
N SER A 73 13.40 -9.90 -18.23
CA SER A 73 14.02 -10.71 -17.18
C SER A 73 14.36 -9.87 -15.94
N SER A 74 14.97 -8.70 -16.11
CA SER A 74 15.31 -7.80 -15.00
C SER A 74 14.06 -7.31 -14.26
N ARG A 75 13.02 -6.91 -14.99
CA ARG A 75 11.72 -6.52 -14.41
C ARG A 75 11.07 -7.67 -13.64
N ALA A 76 11.11 -8.88 -14.17
CA ALA A 76 10.56 -10.06 -13.52
C ALA A 76 11.24 -10.35 -12.17
N SER A 77 12.58 -10.26 -12.13
CA SER A 77 13.35 -10.44 -10.89
C SER A 77 12.96 -9.43 -9.81
N VAL A 78 12.92 -8.13 -10.16
CA VAL A 78 12.54 -7.07 -9.21
C VAL A 78 11.09 -7.24 -8.74
N THR A 79 10.19 -7.63 -9.63
CA THR A 79 8.78 -7.89 -9.29
C THR A 79 8.65 -9.06 -8.31
N LEU A 80 9.42 -10.13 -8.51
CA LEU A 80 9.42 -11.28 -7.62
C LEU A 80 9.94 -10.91 -6.23
N GLU A 81 10.99 -10.10 -6.15
CA GLU A 81 11.51 -9.57 -4.88
C GLU A 81 10.45 -8.73 -4.15
N LEU A 82 9.75 -7.86 -4.88
CA LEU A 82 8.67 -7.05 -4.32
C LEU A 82 7.52 -7.93 -3.79
N VAL A 83 7.10 -8.94 -4.56
CA VAL A 83 6.05 -9.89 -4.15
C VAL A 83 6.47 -10.65 -2.90
N ALA A 84 7.73 -11.09 -2.83
CA ALA A 84 8.26 -11.76 -1.64
C ALA A 84 8.23 -10.83 -0.42
N ALA A 85 8.63 -9.56 -0.58
CA ALA A 85 8.58 -8.57 0.49
C ALA A 85 7.14 -8.31 0.98
N VAL A 86 6.18 -8.16 0.06
CA VAL A 86 4.76 -7.99 0.40
C VAL A 86 4.21 -9.22 1.12
N ARG A 87 4.53 -10.43 0.63
CA ARG A 87 4.15 -11.69 1.29
C ARG A 87 4.67 -11.74 2.72
N ASN A 88 5.96 -11.46 2.92
CA ASN A 88 6.57 -11.48 4.24
C ASN A 88 5.92 -10.45 5.17
N LYS A 89 5.69 -9.22 4.69
CA LYS A 89 5.02 -8.17 5.47
C LYS A 89 3.58 -8.52 5.81
N GLY A 90 2.87 -9.21 4.92
CA GLY A 90 1.53 -9.72 5.17
C GLY A 90 1.50 -10.79 6.27
N ILE A 91 2.48 -11.71 6.28
CA ILE A 91 2.63 -12.71 7.35
C ILE A 91 2.95 -12.02 8.69
N ASP A 92 3.88 -11.06 8.69
CA ASP A 92 4.23 -10.30 9.90
C ASP A 92 3.03 -9.56 10.47
N ALA A 93 2.23 -8.92 9.61
CA ALA A 93 1.01 -8.22 10.01
C ALA A 93 -0.03 -9.18 10.62
N PHE A 94 -0.21 -10.36 10.03
CA PHE A 94 -1.09 -11.40 10.58
C PHE A 94 -0.60 -11.88 11.96
N ASN A 95 0.69 -12.13 12.10
CA ASN A 95 1.29 -12.56 13.36
C ASN A 95 1.16 -11.48 14.44
N GLU A 96 1.34 -10.20 14.10
CA GLU A 96 1.17 -9.10 15.06
C GLU A 96 -0.29 -8.99 15.53
N ILE A 97 -1.26 -9.12 14.61
CA ILE A 97 -2.69 -9.14 14.96
C ILE A 97 -3.01 -10.30 15.91
N MET A 98 -2.49 -11.51 15.62
CA MET A 98 -2.65 -12.68 16.49
C MET A 98 -2.05 -12.45 17.88
N ARG A 99 -0.93 -11.72 17.97
CA ARG A 99 -0.24 -11.42 19.23
C ARG A 99 -0.91 -10.31 20.04
N MET A 100 -1.61 -9.36 19.39
CA MET A 100 -2.42 -8.35 20.08
C MET A 100 -3.75 -8.90 20.62
N GLN A 101 -4.25 -10.01 20.05
CA GLN A 101 -5.51 -10.64 20.45
C GLN A 101 -5.34 -11.77 21.48
N ALA A 102 -4.10 -12.21 21.74
CA ALA A 102 -3.77 -13.25 22.72
C ALA A 102 -3.49 -12.67 24.11
#